data_AF-A0A3R7M1T0-F1
#
_entry.id   AF-A0A3R7M1T0-F1
#
_cell.length_a   1.000
_cell.length_b   1.000
_cell.length_c   1.000
_cell.angle_alpha   90.00
_cell.angle_beta   90.00
_cell.angle_gamma   90.00
#
_symmetry.space_group_name_H-M   'P 1'
#
loop_
_entity.id
_entity.type
_entity.pdbx_description
1 polymer ?
#
loop_
_entity_poly.entity_id
_entity_poly.type
_entity_poly.pdbx_seq_one_letter_code
_entity_poly.pdbx_strand_id
1 'polypeptide(L)'
;MLLDTTAESLLRDPQYLLRLYHRITQNLVKCETSSFLRLLSPSFTQLDTRYRVRSHMHAIELWPLKGILRQIFPASTVSDRELLILLAMLPLDGDGDTGTANGIDDIRVSPVMLLLRLRQMCPMQASLFLEMSRCIDARPQRPHPYDSICGKALMKCIQEGNTKACVLETATILDFLTESYGMTLSEALCLTEYCSMGPPPSSSTVAIDGSYLFAFLYQRPLPSDVRFALLMSVFAEGVCDPNRAGSSGTLALIDGLRRLSLKPDHDMKLNEHSNVYIDTGMDLGKSFLTPQSFEELCKYLRVGLSLEEVRQLFYYLHEGHEERVSVCTLLREFTRHFIPVSKSLFIIVEEAVRRYVVKMGGMLAIPRLHLALPDGPLSIAGFISVLRGAGVPDAVSDVELEWLRFKGQDRERFVMLLSGELSTKREALVRQLFDQLKKNVGEITQKQETVELERVLALFHPEKVEDALMGDADDWRFVMRQCFGENASTMLSYDCFLYFWRAVSAACNDDSIFTMILWRSFNMHSSR
;
A
#
# COMPACT_ATOMS: atom_id res chain seq x y z
N MET A 1 -8.96 22.77 14.98
CA MET A 1 -9.01 23.21 13.56
C MET A 1 -10.45 23.11 13.08
N LEU A 2 -11.11 24.24 12.80
CA LEU A 2 -12.47 24.22 12.25
C LEU A 2 -12.39 24.02 10.73
N LEU A 3 -12.68 22.82 10.28
CA LEU A 3 -12.90 22.52 8.87
C LEU A 3 -14.29 23.00 8.47
N ASP A 4 -14.45 23.50 7.25
CA ASP A 4 -15.78 23.76 6.72
C ASP A 4 -16.51 22.43 6.44
N THR A 5 -17.84 22.45 6.41
CA THR A 5 -18.66 21.23 6.19
C THR A 5 -18.32 20.51 4.88
N THR A 6 -17.82 21.25 3.89
CA THR A 6 -17.38 20.67 2.61
C THR A 6 -16.08 19.90 2.78
N ALA A 7 -15.10 20.45 3.51
CA ALA A 7 -13.83 19.81 3.82
C ALA A 7 -14.03 18.57 4.70
N GLU A 8 -14.95 18.61 5.66
CA GLU A 8 -15.36 17.44 6.44
C GLU A 8 -15.96 16.34 5.56
N SER A 9 -16.81 16.70 4.58
CA SER A 9 -17.35 15.73 3.63
C SER A 9 -16.26 15.13 2.74
N LEU A 10 -15.31 15.94 2.28
CA LEU A 10 -14.20 15.50 1.43
C LEU A 10 -13.22 14.59 2.18
N LEU A 11 -13.04 14.82 3.48
CA LEU A 11 -12.27 13.92 4.36
C LEU A 11 -12.90 12.54 4.54
N ARG A 12 -14.17 12.37 4.20
CA ARG A 12 -14.88 11.07 4.22
C ARG A 12 -15.01 10.43 2.83
N ASP A 13 -14.45 11.07 1.81
CA ASP A 13 -14.46 10.59 0.43
C ASP A 13 -13.10 9.97 0.04
N PRO A 14 -12.96 8.64 0.05
CA PRO A 14 -11.70 7.96 -0.25
C PRO A 14 -11.22 8.25 -1.69
N GLN A 15 -12.12 8.46 -2.65
CA GLN A 15 -11.78 8.72 -4.04
C GLN A 15 -11.18 10.13 -4.20
N TYR A 16 -11.65 11.07 -3.39
CA TYR A 16 -11.04 12.39 -3.29
C TYR A 16 -9.69 12.33 -2.58
N LEU A 17 -9.61 11.67 -1.42
CA LEU A 17 -8.37 11.57 -0.65
C LEU A 17 -7.24 10.91 -1.44
N LEU A 18 -7.54 9.87 -2.21
CA LEU A 18 -6.58 9.20 -3.08
C LEU A 18 -6.04 10.15 -4.16
N ARG A 19 -6.92 10.90 -4.83
CA ARG A 19 -6.52 11.90 -5.83
C ARG A 19 -5.70 13.04 -5.23
N LEU A 20 -6.04 13.46 -4.01
CA LEU A 20 -5.26 14.46 -3.28
C LEU A 20 -3.87 13.90 -2.95
N TYR A 21 -3.78 12.66 -2.44
CA TYR A 21 -2.52 11.99 -2.16
C TYR A 21 -1.60 11.96 -3.40
N HIS A 22 -2.11 11.52 -4.55
CA HIS A 22 -1.35 11.52 -5.81
C HIS A 22 -0.86 12.91 -6.20
N ARG A 23 -1.71 13.93 -6.07
CA ARG A 23 -1.33 15.30 -6.40
C ARG A 23 -0.24 15.81 -5.46
N ILE A 24 -0.32 15.50 -4.17
CA ILE A 24 0.70 15.87 -3.19
C ILE A 24 2.02 15.19 -3.52
N THR A 25 2.03 13.88 -3.75
CA THR A 25 3.27 13.13 -4.05
C THR A 25 3.91 13.56 -5.37
N GLN A 26 3.12 13.84 -6.42
CA GLN A 26 3.59 14.40 -7.69
C GLN A 26 4.23 15.80 -7.58
N ASN A 27 3.77 16.61 -6.63
CA ASN A 27 4.36 17.91 -6.38
C ASN A 27 5.59 17.79 -5.49
N LEU A 28 5.56 16.86 -4.52
CA LEU A 28 6.62 16.64 -3.55
C LEU A 28 7.85 15.98 -4.17
N VAL A 29 7.68 15.07 -5.14
CA VAL A 29 8.77 14.32 -5.77
C VAL A 29 8.89 14.70 -7.24
N LYS A 30 10.12 14.95 -7.70
CA LYS A 30 10.44 15.24 -9.10
C LYS A 30 11.39 14.18 -9.66
N CYS A 31 11.09 13.74 -10.87
CA CYS A 31 11.94 12.83 -11.63
C CYS A 31 12.84 13.66 -12.56
N GLU A 32 14.15 13.55 -12.38
CA GLU A 32 15.12 14.18 -13.27
C GLU A 32 15.07 13.55 -14.66
N THR A 33 15.00 14.37 -15.71
CA THR A 33 14.77 13.88 -17.07
C THR A 33 15.96 13.12 -17.67
N SER A 34 17.18 13.40 -17.22
CA SER A 34 18.42 12.81 -17.75
C SER A 34 18.84 11.52 -17.03
N SER A 35 18.67 11.48 -15.70
CA SER A 35 19.12 10.39 -14.82
C SER A 35 17.97 9.48 -14.38
N PHE A 36 16.73 9.93 -14.52
CA PHE A 36 15.53 9.33 -13.92
C PHE A 36 15.59 9.22 -12.40
N LEU A 37 16.47 9.99 -11.75
CA LEU A 37 16.53 10.07 -10.29
C LEU A 37 15.27 10.76 -9.77
N ARG A 38 14.67 10.19 -8.72
CA ARG A 38 13.57 10.82 -7.99
C ARG A 38 14.12 11.55 -6.78
N LEU A 39 13.89 12.85 -6.74
CA LEU A 39 14.34 13.74 -5.68
C LEU A 39 13.16 14.52 -5.12
N LEU A 40 13.28 14.93 -3.85
CA LEU A 40 12.32 15.86 -3.26
C LEU A 40 12.37 17.19 -4.02
N SER A 41 11.21 17.84 -4.12
CA SER A 41 11.06 19.09 -4.85
C SER A 41 12.00 20.17 -4.30
N PRO A 42 12.55 21.05 -5.15
CA PRO A 42 13.43 22.13 -4.70
C PRO A 42 12.81 22.99 -3.59
N SER A 43 11.50 23.25 -3.66
CA SER A 43 10.77 23.99 -2.64
C SER A 43 10.75 23.27 -1.29
N PHE A 44 10.54 21.95 -1.28
CA PHE A 44 10.65 21.14 -0.06
C PHE A 44 12.07 21.22 0.50
N THR A 45 13.08 20.92 -0.32
CA THR A 45 14.48 20.88 0.10
C THR A 45 14.95 22.23 0.64
N GLN A 46 14.59 23.34 -0.03
CA GLN A 46 14.92 24.69 0.41
C GLN A 46 14.34 25.02 1.79
N LEU A 47 13.09 24.64 2.04
CA LEU A 47 12.45 24.84 3.33
C LEU A 47 13.07 23.94 4.41
N ASP A 48 13.30 22.66 4.09
CA ASP A 48 13.85 21.66 5.01
C ASP A 48 15.28 22.03 5.47
N THR A 49 16.08 22.63 4.59
CA THR A 49 17.44 23.12 4.97
C THR A 49 17.44 24.20 6.05
N ARG A 50 16.32 24.87 6.32
CA ARG A 50 16.20 25.82 7.44
C ARG A 50 16.16 25.13 8.80
N TYR A 51 15.87 23.82 8.83
CA TYR A 51 15.72 23.03 10.04
C TYR A 51 16.89 22.05 10.21
N ARG A 52 18.11 22.59 10.38
CA ARG A 52 19.32 21.80 10.67
C ARG A 52 19.73 21.81 12.14
N VAL A 53 19.11 22.63 12.96
CA VAL A 53 19.44 22.79 14.38
C VAL A 53 18.19 22.56 15.21
N ARG A 54 18.27 21.70 16.24
CA ARG A 54 17.11 21.34 17.09
C ARG A 54 16.46 22.53 17.79
N SER A 55 17.19 23.61 18.04
CA SER A 55 16.62 24.86 18.56
C SER A 55 15.53 25.45 17.65
N HIS A 56 15.45 25.06 16.38
CA HIS A 56 14.38 25.46 15.47
C HIS A 56 13.16 24.52 15.47
N MET A 57 13.14 23.48 16.32
CA MET A 57 12.08 22.46 16.40
C MET A 57 10.86 22.91 17.24
N HIS A 58 10.76 24.19 17.63
CA HIS A 58 9.68 24.69 18.48
C HIS A 58 8.29 24.36 17.92
N ALA A 59 7.46 23.73 18.75
CA ALA A 59 6.09 23.41 18.40
C ALA A 59 5.28 24.70 18.27
N ILE A 60 4.57 24.83 17.15
CA ILE A 60 3.72 25.97 16.83
C ILE A 60 2.28 25.51 16.70
N GLU A 61 1.33 26.45 16.77
CA GLU A 61 -0.07 26.17 16.48
C GLU A 61 -0.23 25.56 15.07
N LEU A 62 -1.28 24.76 14.91
CA LEU A 62 -1.56 24.07 13.64
C LEU A 62 -1.77 25.04 12.46
N TRP A 63 -2.35 26.21 12.69
CA TRP A 63 -2.69 27.16 11.63
C TRP A 63 -1.47 27.70 10.86
N PRO A 64 -0.40 28.18 11.53
CA PRO A 64 0.88 28.52 10.90
C PRO A 64 1.48 27.44 9.97
N LEU A 65 1.24 26.15 10.22
CA LEU A 65 1.76 25.06 9.38
C LEU A 65 1.21 25.09 7.96
N LYS A 66 0.02 25.65 7.76
CA LYS A 66 -0.52 25.88 6.41
C LYS A 66 0.38 26.80 5.60
N GLY A 67 0.98 27.81 6.22
CA GLY A 67 1.93 28.71 5.57
C GLY A 67 3.24 28.02 5.17
N ILE A 68 3.65 26.99 5.92
CA ILE A 68 4.78 26.12 5.58
C ILE A 68 4.41 25.25 4.38
N LEU A 69 3.24 24.59 4.41
CA LEU A 69 2.74 23.82 3.27
C LEU A 69 2.62 24.65 2.00
N ARG A 70 2.16 25.91 2.10
CA ARG A 70 2.03 26.82 0.97
C ARG A 70 3.36 27.18 0.30
N GLN A 71 4.47 27.15 1.04
CA GLN A 71 5.82 27.34 0.48
C GLN A 71 6.28 26.11 -0.32
N ILE A 72 5.79 24.92 0.02
CA ILE A 72 6.11 23.66 -0.67
C ILE A 72 5.17 23.47 -1.88
N PHE A 73 3.88 23.70 -1.67
CA PHE A 73 2.81 23.43 -2.63
C PHE A 73 2.21 24.73 -3.17
N PRO A 74 2.45 25.08 -4.46
CA PRO A 74 1.94 26.32 -5.03
C PRO A 74 0.42 26.30 -5.16
N ALA A 75 -0.20 27.49 -5.10
CA ALA A 75 -1.65 27.64 -5.17
C ALA A 75 -2.26 27.19 -6.51
N SER A 76 -1.45 27.14 -7.56
CA SER A 76 -1.84 26.63 -8.87
C SER A 76 -2.05 25.12 -8.90
N THR A 77 -1.50 24.36 -7.94
CA THR A 77 -1.60 22.89 -7.89
C THR A 77 -2.42 22.40 -6.71
N VAL A 78 -2.30 23.05 -5.55
CA VAL A 78 -3.00 22.64 -4.32
C VAL A 78 -3.70 23.83 -3.69
N SER A 79 -5.02 23.74 -3.56
CA SER A 79 -5.87 24.77 -2.96
C SER A 79 -5.65 24.88 -1.45
N ASP A 80 -6.03 26.02 -0.87
CA ASP A 80 -5.94 26.24 0.58
C ASP A 80 -6.76 25.22 1.40
N ARG A 81 -7.90 24.78 0.86
CA ARG A 81 -8.74 23.73 1.45
C ARG A 81 -8.02 22.38 1.45
N GLU A 82 -7.39 22.02 0.33
CA GLU A 82 -6.62 20.78 0.22
C GLU A 82 -5.42 20.76 1.18
N LEU A 83 -4.78 21.91 1.45
CA LEU A 83 -3.73 22.00 2.47
C LEU A 83 -4.27 21.76 3.88
N LEU A 84 -5.47 22.26 4.20
CA LEU A 84 -6.11 22.00 5.49
C LEU A 84 -6.50 20.53 5.63
N ILE A 85 -7.03 19.91 4.56
CA ILE A 85 -7.32 18.48 4.51
C ILE A 85 -6.03 17.67 4.71
N LEU A 86 -4.93 18.05 4.05
CA LEU A 86 -3.63 17.40 4.23
C LEU A 86 -3.16 17.48 5.69
N LEU A 87 -3.24 18.65 6.34
CA LEU A 87 -2.90 18.78 7.77
C LEU A 87 -3.77 17.89 8.66
N ALA A 88 -5.05 17.72 8.34
CA ALA A 88 -5.95 16.84 9.10
C ALA A 88 -5.62 15.35 8.92
N MET A 89 -5.09 14.97 7.76
CA MET A 89 -4.77 13.57 7.42
C MET A 89 -3.41 13.12 7.96
N LEU A 90 -2.48 14.05 8.13
CA LEU A 90 -1.12 13.72 8.57
C LEU A 90 -1.11 13.35 10.06
N PRO A 91 -0.41 12.27 10.46
CA PRO A 91 -0.22 11.93 11.87
C PRO A 91 0.82 12.89 12.48
N LEU A 92 0.36 14.09 12.84
CA LEU A 92 1.17 15.18 13.35
C LEU A 92 1.31 15.20 14.87
N ASP A 93 0.61 14.30 15.57
CA ASP A 93 0.81 14.06 17.00
C ASP A 93 2.23 13.49 17.19
N GLY A 94 3.14 14.31 17.71
CA GLY A 94 4.51 13.89 18.01
C GLY A 94 4.61 13.23 19.38
N ASP A 95 5.64 12.40 19.58
CA ASP A 95 6.06 11.81 20.85
C ASP A 95 6.61 12.85 21.87
N GLY A 96 5.97 14.01 22.01
CA GLY A 96 6.41 15.10 22.88
C GLY A 96 5.27 15.63 23.74
N ASP A 97 5.40 15.40 25.06
CA ASP A 97 4.64 16.01 26.16
C ASP A 97 3.19 16.39 25.85
N THR A 98 2.29 15.45 26.11
CA THR A 98 0.93 15.78 26.57
C THR A 98 1.00 16.42 27.95
N GLY A 99 1.65 17.58 28.05
CA GLY A 99 1.38 18.52 29.11
C GLY A 99 -0.10 18.83 29.03
N THR A 100 -0.83 18.43 30.07
CA THR A 100 -2.26 18.64 30.31
C THR A 100 -2.80 19.89 29.59
N ALA A 101 -3.27 19.70 28.36
CA ALA A 101 -3.97 20.73 27.62
C ALA A 101 -5.39 20.76 28.18
N ASN A 102 -5.68 21.80 28.95
CA ASN A 102 -7.05 22.15 29.29
C ASN A 102 -7.74 22.65 28.01
N GLY A 103 -8.31 21.73 27.23
CA GLY A 103 -9.12 22.04 26.06
C GLY A 103 -8.58 21.49 24.73
N ILE A 104 -9.49 21.26 23.80
CA ILE A 104 -9.27 20.71 22.44
C ILE A 104 -8.54 21.71 21.52
N ASP A 105 -8.26 22.94 21.98
CA ASP A 105 -7.86 24.06 21.12
C ASP A 105 -6.35 24.35 21.03
N ASP A 106 -5.46 23.64 21.75
CA ASP A 106 -4.02 23.95 21.77
C ASP A 106 -3.12 22.81 21.23
N ILE A 107 -3.50 22.20 20.09
CA ILE A 107 -2.62 21.24 19.40
C ILE A 107 -1.42 22.00 18.80
N ARG A 108 -0.23 21.78 19.38
CA ARG A 108 1.04 22.33 18.89
C ARG A 108 1.87 21.25 18.23
N VAL A 109 2.36 21.54 17.03
CA VAL A 109 3.12 20.61 16.20
C VAL A 109 4.41 21.27 15.75
N SER A 110 5.51 20.50 15.77
CA SER A 110 6.78 20.96 15.24
C SER A 110 6.74 21.03 13.70
N PRO A 111 7.22 22.12 13.07
CA PRO A 111 7.44 22.17 11.62
C PRO A 111 8.26 21.00 11.07
N VAL A 112 9.21 20.50 11.86
CA VAL A 112 10.05 19.35 11.50
C VAL A 112 9.21 18.07 11.41
N MET A 113 8.23 17.90 12.29
CA MET A 113 7.31 16.75 12.24
C MET A 113 6.46 16.79 10.97
N LEU A 114 5.98 17.98 10.58
CA LEU A 114 5.29 18.15 9.29
C LEU A 114 6.17 17.74 8.12
N LEU A 115 7.42 18.23 8.07
CA LEU A 115 8.37 17.91 7.00
C LEU A 115 8.72 16.42 6.97
N LEU A 116 8.89 15.79 8.14
CA LEU A 116 9.08 14.35 8.27
C LEU A 116 7.88 13.59 7.70
N ARG A 117 6.65 13.92 8.11
CA ARG A 117 5.46 13.22 7.61
C ARG A 117 5.27 13.40 6.11
N LEU A 118 5.55 14.58 5.56
CA LEU A 118 5.58 14.79 4.11
C LEU A 118 6.65 13.92 3.44
N ARG A 119 7.88 13.88 3.98
CA ARG A 119 8.96 13.02 3.50
C ARG A 119 8.52 11.56 3.49
N GLN A 120 7.82 11.10 4.52
CA GLN A 120 7.30 9.72 4.65
C GLN A 120 6.12 9.41 3.72
N MET A 121 5.38 10.41 3.26
CA MET A 121 4.38 10.22 2.19
C MET A 121 5.02 9.93 0.83
N CYS A 122 6.33 10.19 0.65
CA CYS A 122 7.03 9.85 -0.57
C CYS A 122 7.05 8.32 -0.75
N PRO A 123 6.56 7.76 -1.86
CA PRO A 123 6.67 6.32 -2.12
C PRO A 123 8.10 5.88 -2.47
N MET A 124 9.04 6.81 -2.62
CA MET A 124 10.43 6.58 -3.08
C MET A 124 11.44 6.67 -1.93
N GLN A 125 11.20 6.00 -0.80
CA GLN A 125 12.04 6.11 0.41
C GLN A 125 13.46 5.61 0.21
N ALA A 126 13.65 4.44 -0.39
CA ALA A 126 14.96 3.87 -0.68
C ALA A 126 15.76 4.78 -1.62
N SER A 127 15.10 5.45 -2.57
CA SER A 127 15.73 6.45 -3.44
C SER A 127 16.26 7.63 -2.63
N LEU A 128 15.50 8.10 -1.63
CA LEU A 128 15.96 9.15 -0.71
C LEU A 128 17.14 8.67 0.14
N PHE A 129 17.12 7.44 0.66
CA PHE A 129 18.25 6.89 1.44
C PHE A 129 19.50 6.68 0.59
N LEU A 130 19.36 6.25 -0.66
CA LEU A 130 20.47 6.15 -1.60
C LEU A 130 21.09 7.53 -1.86
N GLU A 131 20.27 8.56 -2.00
CA GLU A 131 20.77 9.93 -2.17
C GLU A 131 21.46 10.46 -0.90
N MET A 132 20.92 10.17 0.30
CA MET A 132 21.61 10.47 1.57
C MET A 132 22.97 9.78 1.63
N SER A 133 23.05 8.50 1.24
CA SER A 133 24.32 7.77 1.17
C SER A 133 25.31 8.46 0.22
N ARG A 134 24.88 8.83 -0.99
CA ARG A 134 25.74 9.55 -1.95
C ARG A 134 26.24 10.89 -1.40
N CYS A 135 25.37 11.62 -0.70
CA CYS A 135 25.74 12.87 -0.04
C CYS A 135 26.80 12.65 1.04
N ILE A 136 26.71 11.58 1.84
CA ILE A 136 27.74 11.21 2.82
C ILE A 136 29.07 10.86 2.12
N ASP A 137 28.99 10.14 1.00
CA ASP A 137 30.17 9.63 0.28
C ASP A 137 31.00 10.74 -0.35
N ALA A 138 30.31 11.77 -0.85
CA ALA A 138 30.89 12.94 -1.50
C ALA A 138 31.58 13.91 -0.53
N ARG A 139 31.49 13.68 0.80
CA ARG A 139 32.06 14.61 1.78
C ARG A 139 33.59 14.51 1.82
N PRO A 140 34.29 15.66 1.89
CA PRO A 140 35.75 15.70 1.88
C PRO A 140 36.38 15.15 3.17
N GLN A 141 35.70 15.30 4.31
CA GLN A 141 36.13 14.77 5.61
C GLN A 141 35.02 13.89 6.17
N ARG A 142 35.35 12.62 6.43
CA ARG A 142 34.43 11.66 7.01
C ARG A 142 34.60 11.64 8.53
N PRO A 143 33.52 11.80 9.32
CA PRO A 143 33.58 11.65 10.77
C PRO A 143 34.14 10.28 11.15
N HIS A 144 35.03 10.24 12.13
CA HIS A 144 35.51 9.00 12.70
C HIS A 144 34.54 8.53 13.80
N PRO A 145 34.28 7.22 13.98
CA PRO A 145 33.35 6.75 15.00
C PRO A 145 33.68 7.20 16.43
N TYR A 146 34.97 7.47 16.72
CA TYR A 146 35.38 7.96 18.04
C TYR A 146 35.18 9.47 18.26
N ASP A 147 34.72 10.22 17.25
CA ASP A 147 34.51 11.66 17.35
C ASP A 147 33.21 12.02 18.08
N SER A 148 32.28 11.07 18.22
CA SER A 148 31.00 11.28 18.89
C SER A 148 30.63 10.15 19.85
N ILE A 149 29.76 10.45 20.81
CA ILE A 149 29.21 9.44 21.75
C ILE A 149 28.40 8.39 20.97
N CYS A 150 27.57 8.83 20.01
CA CYS A 150 26.80 7.94 19.14
C CYS A 150 27.69 7.03 18.31
N GLY A 151 28.76 7.55 17.70
CA GLY A 151 29.70 6.76 16.91
C GLY A 151 30.40 5.67 17.73
N LYS A 152 30.80 6.00 18.97
CA LYS A 152 31.38 5.02 19.91
C LYS A 152 30.38 3.94 20.30
N ALA A 153 29.13 4.33 20.57
CA ALA A 153 28.07 3.39 20.93
C ALA A 153 27.75 2.42 19.77
N LEU A 154 27.62 2.94 18.55
CA LEU A 154 27.38 2.14 17.35
C LEU A 154 28.53 1.16 17.06
N MET A 155 29.78 1.62 17.15
CA MET A 155 30.96 0.79 16.97
C MET A 155 31.07 -0.32 18.01
N LYS A 156 30.72 -0.02 19.27
CA LYS A 156 30.70 -1.00 20.36
C LYS A 156 29.69 -2.11 20.07
N CYS A 157 28.50 -1.80 19.56
CA CYS A 157 27.49 -2.79 19.16
C CYS A 157 28.03 -3.79 18.12
N ILE A 158 28.79 -3.30 17.13
CA ILE A 158 29.43 -4.17 16.13
C ILE A 158 30.52 -5.04 16.76
N GLN A 159 31.40 -4.46 17.57
CA GLN A 159 32.52 -5.20 18.19
C GLN A 159 32.04 -6.33 19.11
N GLU A 160 30.90 -6.13 19.78
CA GLU A 160 30.30 -7.12 20.66
C GLU A 160 29.52 -8.21 19.90
N GLY A 161 29.38 -8.11 18.58
CA GLY A 161 28.56 -9.03 17.77
C GLY A 161 27.10 -9.07 18.22
N ASN A 162 26.64 -8.00 18.88
CA ASN A 162 25.38 -7.98 19.59
C ASN A 162 24.26 -7.69 18.60
N THR A 163 23.37 -8.65 18.35
CA THR A 163 22.16 -8.45 17.53
C THR A 163 21.08 -7.64 18.26
N LYS A 164 21.40 -7.09 19.44
CA LYS A 164 20.51 -6.28 20.26
C LYS A 164 20.51 -4.83 19.75
N ALA A 165 19.37 -4.17 19.90
CA ALA A 165 19.22 -2.78 19.54
C ALA A 165 20.21 -1.87 20.31
N CYS A 166 20.83 -0.94 19.60
CA CYS A 166 21.62 0.15 20.14
C CYS A 166 20.65 1.22 20.66
N VAL A 167 20.62 1.46 21.97
CA VAL A 167 19.76 2.46 22.57
C VAL A 167 20.51 3.78 22.67
N LEU A 168 20.01 4.81 22.00
CA LEU A 168 20.60 6.15 21.96
C LEU A 168 19.57 7.19 22.41
N GLU A 169 20.04 8.26 23.03
CA GLU A 169 19.19 9.43 23.27
C GLU A 169 18.79 10.07 21.94
N THR A 170 17.49 10.32 21.76
CA THR A 170 16.93 10.85 20.51
C THR A 170 17.55 12.20 20.16
N ALA A 171 17.72 13.08 21.15
CA ALA A 171 18.39 14.37 20.98
C ALA A 171 19.83 14.22 20.45
N THR A 172 20.59 13.31 21.04
CA THR A 172 22.02 13.12 20.80
C THR A 172 22.28 12.51 19.41
N ILE A 173 21.45 11.56 18.97
CA ILE A 173 21.58 11.01 17.61
C ILE A 173 21.20 12.03 16.53
N LEU A 174 20.18 12.87 16.78
CA LEU A 174 19.78 13.92 15.84
C LEU A 174 20.84 15.01 15.70
N ASP A 175 21.42 15.49 16.81
CA ASP A 175 22.54 16.45 16.76
C ASP A 175 23.73 15.84 16.05
N PHE A 176 24.05 14.58 16.35
CA PHE A 176 25.13 13.88 15.66
C PHE A 176 24.93 13.81 14.14
N LEU A 177 23.76 13.41 13.66
CA LEU A 177 23.45 13.31 12.23
C LEU A 177 23.43 14.68 11.55
N THR A 178 22.90 15.71 12.20
CA THR A 178 22.83 17.07 11.63
C THR A 178 24.20 17.75 11.62
N GLU A 179 24.94 17.74 12.73
CA GLU A 179 26.25 18.40 12.85
C GLU A 179 27.35 17.63 12.12
N SER A 180 27.42 16.31 12.35
CA SER A 180 28.50 15.49 11.80
C SER A 180 28.22 15.04 10.38
N TYR A 181 26.96 14.93 9.93
CA TYR A 181 26.61 14.50 8.56
C TYR A 181 25.98 15.58 7.68
N GLY A 182 25.66 16.76 8.23
CA GLY A 182 25.07 17.88 7.47
C GLY A 182 23.61 17.65 7.07
N MET A 183 22.96 16.66 7.69
CA MET A 183 21.55 16.33 7.45
C MET A 183 20.63 17.43 7.96
N THR A 184 19.45 17.54 7.38
CA THR A 184 18.31 18.23 7.99
C THR A 184 17.73 17.39 9.12
N LEU A 185 16.97 18.01 10.02
CA LEU A 185 16.31 17.28 11.10
C LEU A 185 15.28 16.26 10.57
N SER A 186 14.59 16.56 9.46
CA SER A 186 13.64 15.60 8.88
C SER A 186 14.37 14.39 8.28
N GLU A 187 15.58 14.56 7.72
CA GLU A 187 16.45 13.47 7.26
C GLU A 187 16.95 12.62 8.42
N ALA A 188 17.48 13.28 9.45
CA ALA A 188 18.00 12.61 10.62
C ALA A 188 16.91 11.77 11.32
N LEU A 189 15.71 12.33 11.48
CA LEU A 189 14.54 11.60 12.01
C LEU A 189 14.13 10.46 11.09
N CYS A 190 14.03 10.70 9.78
CA CYS A 190 13.62 9.67 8.82
C CYS A 190 14.59 8.47 8.80
N LEU A 191 15.91 8.73 8.82
CA LEU A 191 16.94 7.67 8.92
C LEU A 191 16.89 6.96 10.27
N THR A 192 16.68 7.70 11.36
CA THR A 192 16.55 7.13 12.70
C THR A 192 15.35 6.20 12.81
N GLU A 193 14.20 6.60 12.26
CA GLU A 193 12.99 5.77 12.21
C GLU A 193 13.17 4.54 11.30
N TYR A 194 13.82 4.70 10.15
CA TYR A 194 14.11 3.59 9.23
C TYR A 194 14.99 2.51 9.87
N CYS A 195 15.97 2.92 10.68
CA CYS A 195 16.85 2.00 11.39
C CYS A 195 16.28 1.54 12.75
N SER A 196 15.08 1.96 13.13
CA SER A 196 14.53 1.65 14.45
C SER A 196 14.17 0.16 14.61
N MET A 197 14.36 -0.38 15.82
CA MET A 197 14.00 -1.74 16.18
C MET A 197 13.00 -1.76 17.33
N GLY A 198 11.87 -2.43 17.13
CA GLY A 198 10.88 -2.69 18.18
C GLY A 198 9.74 -1.67 18.23
N PRO A 199 8.92 -1.69 19.31
CA PRO A 199 7.81 -0.75 19.48
C PRO A 199 8.31 0.70 19.54
N PRO A 200 7.44 1.69 19.28
CA PRO A 200 7.82 3.08 19.09
C PRO A 200 8.70 3.61 20.23
N PRO A 201 9.68 4.48 19.90
CA PRO A 201 10.64 5.00 20.86
C PRO A 201 9.92 5.65 22.04
N SER A 202 10.53 5.55 23.23
CA SER A 202 10.18 6.48 24.31
C SER A 202 10.62 7.89 23.91
N SER A 203 9.94 8.95 24.37
CA SER A 203 10.22 10.34 23.96
C SER A 203 11.68 10.79 24.11
N SER A 204 12.46 10.12 24.97
CA SER A 204 13.87 10.44 25.25
C SER A 204 14.88 9.54 24.56
N THR A 205 14.52 8.30 24.16
CA THR A 205 15.48 7.33 23.62
C THR A 205 14.89 6.47 22.51
N VAL A 206 15.74 6.13 21.54
CA VAL A 206 15.42 5.28 20.39
C VAL A 206 16.29 4.03 20.38
N ALA A 207 15.65 2.88 20.12
CA ALA A 207 16.31 1.60 19.90
C ALA A 207 16.54 1.42 18.40
N ILE A 208 17.80 1.30 17.98
CA ILE A 208 18.22 1.28 16.56
C ILE A 208 18.98 -0.01 16.26
N ASP A 209 18.87 -0.53 15.03
CA ASP A 209 19.85 -1.47 14.47
C ASP A 209 21.20 -0.76 14.31
N GLY A 210 22.03 -0.89 15.35
CA GLY A 210 23.32 -0.21 15.41
C GLY A 210 24.29 -0.69 14.33
N SER A 211 24.19 -1.94 13.90
CA SER A 211 25.04 -2.52 12.86
C SER A 211 24.69 -1.91 11.51
N TYR A 212 23.40 -1.82 11.18
CA TYR A 212 22.93 -1.22 9.94
C TYR A 212 23.27 0.27 9.86
N LEU A 213 22.97 1.05 10.92
CA LEU A 213 23.27 2.48 10.93
C LEU A 213 24.78 2.76 10.89
N PHE A 214 25.60 1.96 11.58
CA PHE A 214 27.06 2.10 11.49
C PHE A 214 27.57 1.81 10.08
N ALA A 215 27.11 0.72 9.44
CA ALA A 215 27.50 0.39 8.07
C ALA A 215 27.14 1.53 7.11
N PHE A 216 25.92 2.05 7.22
CA PHE A 216 25.44 3.17 6.41
C PHE A 216 26.30 4.43 6.56
N LEU A 217 26.70 4.78 7.80
CA LEU A 217 27.45 6.01 8.08
C LEU A 217 28.96 5.91 7.80
N TYR A 218 29.60 4.77 8.10
CA TYR A 218 31.07 4.69 8.17
C TYR A 218 31.73 3.74 7.16
N GLN A 219 31.05 2.70 6.70
CA GLN A 219 31.70 1.64 5.91
C GLN A 219 31.64 1.94 4.43
N ARG A 220 32.80 1.97 3.75
CA ARG A 220 32.89 2.17 2.30
C ARG A 220 33.89 1.18 1.66
N PRO A 221 33.49 0.42 0.63
CA PRO A 221 32.12 0.33 0.07
C PRO A 221 31.11 -0.18 1.11
N LEU A 222 29.82 0.10 0.91
CA LEU A 222 28.77 -0.45 1.76
C LEU A 222 28.81 -2.00 1.70
N PRO A 223 28.57 -2.69 2.82
CA PRO A 223 28.41 -4.15 2.83
C PRO A 223 27.37 -4.62 1.81
N SER A 224 27.58 -5.81 1.24
CA SER A 224 26.74 -6.33 0.15
C SER A 224 25.29 -6.52 0.58
N ASP A 225 25.03 -6.95 1.81
CA ASP A 225 23.70 -7.11 2.41
C ASP A 225 22.94 -5.78 2.53
N VAL A 226 23.64 -4.69 2.86
CA VAL A 226 23.06 -3.34 2.90
C VAL A 226 22.89 -2.77 1.49
N ARG A 227 23.93 -2.87 0.67
CA ARG A 227 23.96 -2.28 -0.68
C ARG A 227 22.97 -2.95 -1.61
N PHE A 228 22.89 -4.28 -1.60
CA PHE A 228 21.94 -5.04 -2.42
C PHE A 228 20.50 -4.65 -2.09
N ALA A 229 20.12 -4.70 -0.81
CA ALA A 229 18.77 -4.37 -0.38
C ALA A 229 18.37 -2.95 -0.78
N LEU A 230 19.29 -1.98 -0.63
CA LEU A 230 19.06 -0.60 -1.04
C LEU A 230 18.86 -0.48 -2.56
N LEU A 231 19.76 -1.04 -3.37
CA LEU A 231 19.67 -0.97 -4.83
C LEU A 231 18.43 -1.71 -5.37
N MET A 232 18.08 -2.86 -4.81
CA MET A 232 16.89 -3.62 -5.20
C MET A 232 15.61 -2.88 -4.83
N SER A 233 15.58 -2.19 -3.69
CA SER A 233 14.45 -1.35 -3.29
C SER A 233 14.30 -0.13 -4.19
N VAL A 234 15.40 0.53 -4.59
CA VAL A 234 15.36 1.63 -5.58
C VAL A 234 14.89 1.13 -6.94
N PHE A 235 15.34 -0.05 -7.36
CA PHE A 235 14.83 -0.70 -8.56
C PHE A 235 13.32 -0.89 -8.47
N ALA A 236 12.83 -1.47 -7.38
CA ALA A 236 11.40 -1.73 -7.19
C ALA A 236 10.59 -0.43 -7.17
N GLU A 237 11.08 0.59 -6.47
CA GLU A 237 10.51 1.93 -6.43
C GLU A 237 10.36 2.54 -7.82
N GLY A 238 11.41 2.51 -8.63
CA GLY A 238 11.39 3.04 -9.99
C GLY A 238 10.40 2.32 -10.90
N VAL A 239 10.24 1.00 -10.75
CA VAL A 239 9.26 0.21 -11.51
C VAL A 239 7.83 0.51 -11.06
N CYS A 240 7.63 0.72 -9.76
CA CYS A 240 6.36 1.04 -9.13
C CYS A 240 6.03 2.55 -9.15
N ASP A 241 6.74 3.37 -9.93
CA ASP A 241 6.45 4.80 -10.03
C ASP A 241 5.07 5.04 -10.65
N PRO A 242 4.09 5.60 -9.92
CA PRO A 242 2.75 5.83 -10.45
C PRO A 242 2.72 6.97 -11.48
N ASN A 243 3.79 7.77 -11.60
CA ASN A 243 3.89 8.87 -12.56
C ASN A 243 4.44 8.45 -13.92
N ARG A 244 4.76 7.17 -14.08
CA ARG A 244 5.21 6.67 -15.37
C ARG A 244 4.07 6.65 -16.38
N ALA A 245 4.43 6.78 -17.66
CA ALA A 245 3.48 6.55 -18.73
C ALA A 245 3.24 5.03 -18.89
N GLY A 246 1.96 4.62 -18.90
CA GLY A 246 1.54 3.22 -19.06
C GLY A 246 1.54 2.42 -17.76
N SER A 247 1.73 1.11 -17.86
CA SER A 247 1.65 0.16 -16.73
C SER A 247 2.65 0.51 -15.61
N SER A 248 2.29 0.20 -14.37
CA SER A 248 3.18 0.27 -13.18
C SER A 248 3.23 -1.05 -12.40
N GLY A 249 4.17 -1.18 -11.45
CA GLY A 249 4.30 -2.37 -10.61
C GLY A 249 4.78 -3.62 -11.36
N THR A 250 4.35 -4.80 -10.92
CA THR A 250 4.74 -6.08 -11.52
C THR A 250 4.34 -6.14 -13.00
N LEU A 251 3.17 -5.59 -13.37
CA LEU A 251 2.72 -5.56 -14.75
C LEU A 251 3.74 -4.87 -15.67
N ALA A 252 4.30 -3.76 -15.21
CA ALA A 252 5.27 -3.01 -15.97
C ALA A 252 6.63 -3.71 -16.11
N LEU A 253 7.05 -4.44 -15.07
CA LEU A 253 8.24 -5.28 -15.12
C LEU A 253 8.07 -6.39 -16.16
N ILE A 254 6.92 -7.06 -16.17
CA ILE A 254 6.59 -8.11 -17.14
C ILE A 254 6.55 -7.54 -18.56
N ASP A 255 5.91 -6.39 -18.77
CA ASP A 255 5.87 -5.73 -20.06
C ASP A 255 7.28 -5.35 -20.55
N GLY A 256 8.15 -4.90 -19.64
CA GLY A 256 9.55 -4.63 -19.94
C GLY A 256 10.32 -5.89 -20.33
N LEU A 257 10.14 -6.98 -19.60
CA LEU A 257 10.78 -8.26 -19.87
C LEU A 257 10.34 -8.86 -21.21
N ARG A 258 9.04 -8.79 -21.53
CA ARG A 258 8.49 -9.27 -22.82
C ARG A 258 9.07 -8.53 -24.02
N ARG A 259 9.50 -7.27 -23.86
CA ARG A 259 10.12 -6.48 -24.94
C ARG A 259 11.53 -6.93 -25.30
N LEU A 260 12.23 -7.60 -24.40
CA LEU A 260 13.64 -7.97 -24.58
C LEU A 260 13.87 -9.24 -25.42
N SER A 261 12.79 -9.87 -25.91
CA SER A 261 12.86 -11.10 -26.74
C SER A 261 13.75 -12.19 -26.10
N LEU A 262 13.59 -12.39 -24.79
CA LEU A 262 14.39 -13.37 -24.04
C LEU A 262 14.10 -14.80 -24.52
N LYS A 263 15.13 -15.65 -24.52
CA LYS A 263 14.98 -17.07 -24.88
C LYS A 263 14.76 -17.91 -23.62
N PRO A 264 13.71 -18.74 -23.56
CA PRO A 264 13.50 -19.66 -22.46
C PRO A 264 14.57 -20.76 -22.47
N ASP A 265 15.00 -21.17 -21.28
CA ASP A 265 15.76 -22.41 -21.10
C ASP A 265 14.80 -23.55 -20.76
N HIS A 266 14.57 -24.42 -21.73
CA HIS A 266 13.64 -25.54 -21.56
C HIS A 266 14.20 -26.69 -20.71
N ASP A 267 15.53 -26.72 -20.48
CA ASP A 267 16.22 -27.76 -19.73
C ASP A 267 16.24 -27.47 -18.21
N MET A 268 15.85 -26.26 -17.80
CA MET A 268 15.73 -25.86 -16.41
C MET A 268 14.61 -26.65 -15.70
N LYS A 269 14.99 -27.40 -14.65
CA LYS A 269 14.04 -28.07 -13.76
C LYS A 269 13.26 -27.03 -12.95
N LEU A 270 11.94 -27.08 -13.08
CA LEU A 270 11.03 -26.15 -12.43
C LEU A 270 10.87 -26.50 -10.96
N ASN A 271 10.79 -25.46 -10.14
CA ASN A 271 10.10 -25.57 -8.87
C ASN A 271 8.64 -25.17 -9.13
N GLU A 272 7.78 -26.14 -9.43
CA GLU A 272 6.38 -25.94 -9.87
C GLU A 272 5.51 -25.14 -8.88
N HIS A 273 6.03 -24.87 -7.68
CA HIS A 273 5.35 -24.18 -6.59
C HIS A 273 5.68 -22.68 -6.50
N SER A 274 6.40 -22.11 -7.48
CA SER A 274 6.72 -20.67 -7.43
C SER A 274 5.54 -19.82 -7.91
N ASN A 275 5.05 -18.93 -7.05
CA ASN A 275 3.99 -17.97 -7.37
C ASN A 275 4.33 -17.05 -8.55
N VAL A 276 5.61 -16.93 -8.92
CA VAL A 276 6.07 -16.08 -10.04
C VAL A 276 5.46 -16.52 -11.38
N TYR A 277 5.22 -17.82 -11.58
CA TYR A 277 4.69 -18.33 -12.84
C TYR A 277 3.24 -17.91 -13.11
N ILE A 278 2.48 -17.57 -12.06
CA ILE A 278 1.11 -17.04 -12.19
C ILE A 278 1.13 -15.76 -13.04
N ASP A 279 2.16 -14.94 -12.85
CA ASP A 279 2.27 -13.63 -13.51
C ASP A 279 3.00 -13.69 -14.86
N THR A 280 4.06 -14.50 -14.95
CA THR A 280 4.90 -14.55 -16.16
C THR A 280 4.46 -15.59 -17.18
N GLY A 281 3.71 -16.61 -16.76
CA GLY A 281 3.61 -17.87 -17.50
C GLY A 281 4.94 -18.63 -17.55
N MET A 282 4.91 -19.78 -18.22
CA MET A 282 6.05 -20.71 -18.29
C MET A 282 7.22 -20.20 -19.12
N ASP A 283 6.95 -19.59 -20.27
CA ASP A 283 7.98 -19.18 -21.22
C ASP A 283 8.87 -18.07 -20.64
N LEU A 284 8.23 -17.02 -20.12
CA LEU A 284 8.97 -15.91 -19.54
C LEU A 284 9.60 -16.30 -18.19
N GLY A 285 8.95 -17.15 -17.40
CA GLY A 285 9.51 -17.63 -16.13
C GLY A 285 10.81 -18.43 -16.30
N LYS A 286 10.96 -19.15 -17.41
CA LYS A 286 12.18 -19.91 -17.76
C LYS A 286 13.27 -19.09 -18.47
N SER A 287 13.06 -17.79 -18.63
CA SER A 287 14.00 -16.93 -19.35
C SER A 287 15.06 -16.34 -18.44
N PHE A 288 16.18 -15.92 -19.05
CA PHE A 288 17.33 -15.34 -18.37
C PHE A 288 17.74 -14.01 -18.98
N LEU A 289 18.26 -13.13 -18.14
CA LEU A 289 18.82 -11.83 -18.50
C LEU A 289 20.34 -11.92 -18.52
N THR A 290 20.92 -11.49 -19.63
CA THR A 290 22.34 -11.13 -19.74
C THR A 290 22.57 -9.73 -19.12
N PRO A 291 23.83 -9.34 -18.83
CA PRO A 291 24.15 -7.99 -18.36
C PRO A 291 23.57 -6.90 -19.25
N GLN A 292 23.70 -7.05 -20.58
CA GLN A 292 23.20 -6.08 -21.54
C GLN A 292 21.67 -5.97 -21.52
N SER A 293 20.96 -7.10 -21.55
CA SER A 293 19.49 -7.09 -21.49
C SER A 293 18.96 -6.54 -20.17
N PHE A 294 19.68 -6.72 -19.06
CA PHE A 294 19.32 -6.14 -17.78
C PHE A 294 19.54 -4.62 -17.75
N GLU A 295 20.65 -4.13 -18.31
CA GLU A 295 20.87 -2.69 -18.50
C GLU A 295 19.77 -2.05 -19.37
N GLU A 296 19.38 -2.72 -20.46
CA GLU A 296 18.28 -2.29 -21.33
C GLU A 296 16.93 -2.28 -20.60
N LEU A 297 16.65 -3.30 -19.78
CA LEU A 297 15.47 -3.34 -18.91
C LEU A 297 15.42 -2.14 -17.97
N CYS A 298 16.51 -1.89 -17.24
CA CYS A 298 16.61 -0.80 -16.27
C CYS A 298 16.43 0.58 -16.93
N LYS A 299 16.99 0.77 -18.14
CA LYS A 299 16.79 1.99 -18.94
C LYS A 299 15.34 2.14 -19.38
N TYR A 300 14.73 1.05 -19.88
CA TYR A 300 13.33 1.06 -20.31
C TYR A 300 12.38 1.38 -19.15
N LEU A 301 12.59 0.75 -17.99
CA LEU A 301 11.80 0.96 -16.77
C LEU A 301 12.13 2.27 -16.06
N ARG A 302 13.21 2.97 -16.47
CA ARG A 302 13.66 4.23 -15.89
C ARG A 302 13.86 4.13 -14.38
N VAL A 303 14.62 3.14 -13.92
CA VAL A 303 14.72 2.81 -12.48
C VAL A 303 15.50 3.82 -11.64
N GLY A 304 16.14 4.82 -12.25
CA GLY A 304 16.88 5.87 -11.51
C GLY A 304 18.22 5.40 -10.90
N LEU A 305 18.77 4.28 -11.36
CA LEU A 305 20.09 3.82 -10.97
C LEU A 305 21.14 4.26 -12.00
N SER A 306 22.34 4.61 -11.52
CA SER A 306 23.50 4.83 -12.39
C SER A 306 23.93 3.53 -13.07
N LEU A 307 24.70 3.61 -14.15
CA LEU A 307 25.18 2.43 -14.87
C LEU A 307 26.01 1.50 -13.97
N GLU A 308 26.83 2.06 -13.08
CA GLU A 308 27.62 1.28 -12.12
C GLU A 308 26.73 0.54 -11.13
N GLU A 309 25.69 1.21 -10.61
CA GLU A 309 24.72 0.61 -9.69
C GLU A 309 23.89 -0.49 -10.35
N VAL A 310 23.51 -0.32 -11.62
CA VAL A 310 22.83 -1.36 -12.40
C VAL A 310 23.72 -2.60 -12.55
N ARG A 311 25.01 -2.42 -12.84
CA ARG A 311 25.97 -3.53 -12.94
C ARG A 311 26.19 -4.22 -11.60
N GLN A 312 26.28 -3.45 -10.51
CA GLN A 312 26.37 -3.99 -9.15
C GLN A 312 25.12 -4.81 -8.81
N LEU A 313 23.91 -4.29 -9.10
CA LEU A 313 22.66 -5.00 -8.85
C LEU A 313 22.57 -6.30 -9.66
N PHE A 314 22.99 -6.28 -10.93
CA PHE A 314 23.07 -7.51 -11.74
C PHE A 314 23.98 -8.56 -11.10
N TYR A 315 25.16 -8.14 -10.63
CA TYR A 315 26.11 -9.03 -9.96
C TYR A 315 25.54 -9.63 -8.67
N TYR A 316 24.76 -8.87 -7.89
CA TYR A 316 24.13 -9.40 -6.68
C TYR A 316 22.96 -10.36 -6.96
N LEU A 317 22.21 -10.14 -8.05
CA LEU A 317 21.09 -11.00 -8.45
C LEU A 317 21.53 -12.30 -9.13
N HIS A 318 22.76 -12.34 -9.62
CA HIS A 318 23.35 -13.53 -10.21
C HIS A 318 23.57 -14.58 -9.12
N GLU A 319 22.95 -15.75 -9.30
CA GLU A 319 23.18 -16.94 -8.48
C GLU A 319 23.94 -18.00 -9.32
N GLY A 320 25.16 -18.37 -8.90
CA GLY A 320 25.91 -19.50 -9.48
C GLY A 320 27.13 -19.12 -10.32
N HIS A 321 27.43 -19.91 -11.36
CA HIS A 321 28.63 -19.74 -12.20
C HIS A 321 28.37 -19.10 -13.57
N GLU A 322 27.13 -19.07 -14.06
CA GLU A 322 26.79 -18.50 -15.37
C GLU A 322 26.43 -17.03 -15.25
N GLU A 323 27.05 -16.11 -16.02
CA GLU A 323 26.78 -14.65 -16.02
C GLU A 323 25.36 -14.27 -16.51
N ARG A 324 24.33 -14.72 -15.80
CA ARG A 324 22.92 -14.57 -16.15
C ARG A 324 22.06 -14.46 -14.89
N VAL A 325 20.97 -13.69 -14.99
CA VAL A 325 19.97 -13.56 -13.93
C VAL A 325 18.67 -14.20 -14.40
N SER A 326 18.13 -15.14 -13.63
CA SER A 326 16.81 -15.72 -13.92
C SER A 326 15.71 -14.66 -13.74
N VAL A 327 14.74 -14.63 -14.65
CA VAL A 327 13.53 -13.81 -14.50
C VAL A 327 12.79 -14.14 -13.19
N CYS A 328 12.79 -15.42 -12.78
CA CYS A 328 12.20 -15.84 -11.52
C CYS A 328 12.88 -15.19 -10.31
N THR A 329 14.22 -15.17 -10.29
CA THR A 329 14.98 -14.53 -9.20
C THR A 329 14.70 -13.04 -9.16
N LEU A 330 14.73 -12.35 -10.31
CA LEU A 330 14.43 -10.92 -10.38
C LEU A 330 13.03 -10.60 -9.84
N LEU A 331 11.99 -11.34 -10.27
CA LEU A 331 10.62 -11.11 -9.81
C LEU A 331 10.42 -11.45 -8.32
N ARG A 332 11.09 -12.50 -7.84
CA ARG A 332 11.06 -12.86 -6.42
C ARG A 332 11.66 -11.76 -5.55
N GLU A 333 12.86 -11.26 -5.91
CA GLU A 333 13.48 -10.16 -5.18
C GLU A 333 12.70 -8.86 -5.36
N PHE A 334 12.15 -8.59 -6.54
CA PHE A 334 11.29 -7.42 -6.78
C PHE A 334 10.06 -7.44 -5.87
N THR A 335 9.39 -8.60 -5.74
CA THR A 335 8.22 -8.75 -4.87
C THR A 335 8.58 -8.59 -3.39
N ARG A 336 9.77 -9.07 -2.97
CA ARG A 336 10.27 -8.88 -1.59
C ARG A 336 10.55 -7.41 -1.27
N HIS A 337 10.99 -6.65 -2.26
CA HIS A 337 11.31 -5.23 -2.16
C HIS A 337 10.18 -4.32 -2.68
N PHE A 338 8.98 -4.86 -2.90
CA PHE A 338 7.85 -4.09 -3.42
C PHE A 338 7.50 -2.95 -2.47
N ILE A 339 7.15 -1.78 -3.02
CA ILE A 339 6.92 -0.57 -2.22
C ILE A 339 5.84 -0.85 -1.15
N PRO A 340 6.17 -0.69 0.15
CA PRO A 340 5.21 -0.88 1.22
C PRO A 340 4.16 0.23 1.24
N VAL A 341 2.96 -0.10 1.73
CA VAL A 341 1.86 0.84 1.91
C VAL A 341 1.53 1.02 3.38
N SER A 342 1.29 2.27 3.79
CA SER A 342 0.81 2.54 5.15
C SER A 342 -0.62 2.01 5.32
N LYS A 343 -0.98 1.60 6.54
CA LYS A 343 -2.33 1.11 6.83
C LYS A 343 -3.42 2.12 6.42
N SER A 344 -3.19 3.41 6.70
CA SER A 344 -4.13 4.48 6.37
C SER A 344 -4.34 4.64 4.86
N LEU A 345 -3.26 4.62 4.07
CA LEU A 345 -3.37 4.72 2.61
C LEU A 345 -4.02 3.47 2.01
N PHE A 346 -3.69 2.28 2.53
CA PHE A 346 -4.30 1.03 2.09
C PHE A 346 -5.82 1.04 2.27
N ILE A 347 -6.32 1.49 3.42
CA ILE A 347 -7.76 1.63 3.69
C ILE A 347 -8.40 2.62 2.70
N ILE A 348 -7.74 3.74 2.39
CA ILE A 348 -8.24 4.70 1.40
C ILE A 348 -8.34 4.05 0.01
N VAL A 349 -7.35 3.28 -0.41
CA VAL A 349 -7.33 2.57 -1.71
C VAL A 349 -8.44 1.52 -1.77
N GLU A 350 -8.54 0.66 -0.76
CA GLU A 350 -9.57 -0.37 -0.64
C GLU A 350 -10.98 0.24 -0.76
N GLU A 351 -11.23 1.30 0.01
CA GLU A 351 -12.50 2.00 0.07
C GLU A 351 -12.81 2.77 -1.23
N ALA A 352 -11.81 3.35 -1.88
CA ALA A 352 -11.95 4.00 -3.17
C ALA A 352 -12.33 3.01 -4.27
N VAL A 353 -11.61 1.87 -4.35
CA VAL A 353 -11.86 0.79 -5.32
C VAL A 353 -13.25 0.22 -5.12
N ARG A 354 -13.64 -0.09 -3.88
CA ARG A 354 -15.00 -0.53 -3.54
C ARG A 354 -16.06 0.43 -4.07
N ARG A 355 -15.92 1.73 -3.82
CA ARG A 355 -16.88 2.75 -4.30
C ARG A 355 -16.91 2.87 -5.82
N TYR A 356 -15.79 2.71 -6.53
CA TYR A 356 -15.80 2.73 -8.01
C TYR A 356 -16.56 1.53 -8.57
N VAL A 357 -16.25 0.33 -8.07
CA VAL A 357 -16.92 -0.92 -8.46
C VAL A 357 -18.42 -0.84 -8.18
N VAL A 358 -18.82 -0.43 -6.98
CA VAL A 358 -20.24 -0.29 -6.60
C VAL A 358 -20.96 0.77 -7.42
N LYS A 359 -20.31 1.91 -7.71
CA LYS A 359 -20.91 2.96 -8.54
C LYS A 359 -21.25 2.47 -9.96
N MET A 360 -20.43 1.59 -10.52
CA MET A 360 -20.65 1.03 -11.86
C MET A 360 -21.60 -0.17 -11.85
N GLY A 361 -21.45 -1.09 -10.89
CA GLY A 361 -22.17 -2.37 -10.87
C GLY A 361 -23.40 -2.44 -9.95
N GLY A 362 -23.67 -1.40 -9.16
CA GLY A 362 -24.77 -1.35 -8.20
C GLY A 362 -24.62 -2.36 -7.05
N MET A 363 -25.75 -2.82 -6.52
CA MET A 363 -25.81 -3.74 -5.36
C MET A 363 -25.17 -5.12 -5.63
N LEU A 364 -25.13 -5.54 -6.89
CA LEU A 364 -24.51 -6.80 -7.32
C LEU A 364 -23.05 -6.64 -7.77
N ALA A 365 -22.44 -5.46 -7.63
CA ALA A 365 -21.10 -5.21 -8.15
C ALA A 365 -20.04 -6.17 -7.60
N ILE A 366 -20.02 -6.38 -6.27
CA ILE A 366 -19.04 -7.26 -5.62
C ILE A 366 -19.34 -8.75 -5.88
N PRO A 367 -20.60 -9.23 -5.82
CA PRO A 367 -20.93 -10.58 -6.29
C PRO A 367 -20.53 -10.85 -7.75
N ARG A 368 -20.73 -9.89 -8.67
CA ARG A 368 -20.26 -10.06 -10.07
C ARG A 368 -18.74 -10.08 -10.18
N LEU A 369 -18.04 -9.37 -9.30
CA LEU A 369 -16.59 -9.40 -9.25
C LEU A 369 -16.07 -10.79 -8.87
N HIS A 370 -16.74 -11.49 -7.95
CA HIS A 370 -16.45 -12.90 -7.62
C HIS A 370 -16.51 -13.79 -8.86
N LEU A 371 -17.55 -13.61 -9.69
CA LEU A 371 -17.78 -14.41 -10.91
C LEU A 371 -16.79 -14.07 -12.04
N ALA A 372 -16.29 -12.82 -12.08
CA ALA A 372 -15.37 -12.37 -13.10
C ALA A 372 -13.91 -12.77 -12.82
N LEU A 373 -13.58 -13.08 -11.56
CA LEU A 373 -12.23 -13.49 -11.15
C LEU A 373 -12.05 -15.00 -11.31
N PRO A 374 -10.88 -15.45 -11.80
CA PRO A 374 -10.60 -16.88 -11.91
C PRO A 374 -10.44 -17.53 -10.53
N ASP A 375 -10.67 -18.84 -10.50
CA ASP A 375 -10.33 -19.68 -9.36
C ASP A 375 -8.83 -19.70 -9.07
N GLY A 376 -8.49 -19.76 -7.79
CA GLY A 376 -7.11 -19.85 -7.32
C GLY A 376 -6.36 -18.51 -7.37
N PRO A 377 -5.02 -18.56 -7.49
CA PRO A 377 -4.19 -17.36 -7.44
C PRO A 377 -4.41 -16.39 -8.62
N LEU A 378 -4.47 -15.10 -8.31
CA LEU A 378 -4.78 -14.07 -9.30
C LEU A 378 -3.52 -13.52 -10.00
N SER A 379 -3.45 -13.67 -11.32
CA SER A 379 -2.42 -13.01 -12.14
C SER A 379 -2.62 -11.49 -12.17
N ILE A 380 -1.53 -10.71 -12.12
CA ILE A 380 -1.60 -9.25 -12.04
C ILE A 380 -2.33 -8.65 -13.25
N ALA A 381 -2.07 -9.18 -14.45
CA ALA A 381 -2.67 -8.70 -15.69
C ALA A 381 -4.19 -8.99 -15.71
N GLY A 382 -4.58 -10.21 -15.35
CA GLY A 382 -6.00 -10.57 -15.27
C GLY A 382 -6.73 -9.79 -14.19
N PHE A 383 -6.13 -9.67 -13.00
CA PHE A 383 -6.67 -8.94 -11.86
C PHE A 383 -6.94 -7.47 -12.19
N ILE A 384 -5.96 -6.76 -12.75
CA ILE A 384 -6.14 -5.36 -13.17
C ILE A 384 -7.22 -5.28 -14.25
N SER A 385 -7.17 -6.12 -15.28
CA SER A 385 -8.16 -6.11 -16.37
C SER A 385 -9.59 -6.27 -15.86
N VAL A 386 -9.82 -7.18 -14.91
CA VAL A 386 -11.14 -7.40 -14.30
C VAL A 386 -11.60 -6.16 -13.53
N LEU A 387 -10.72 -5.52 -12.75
CA LEU A 387 -11.07 -4.31 -12.01
C LEU A 387 -11.31 -3.09 -12.91
N ARG A 388 -10.53 -2.93 -13.99
CA ARG A 388 -10.79 -1.91 -15.02
C ARG A 388 -12.17 -2.13 -15.65
N GLY A 389 -12.49 -3.39 -16.01
CA GLY A 389 -13.80 -3.78 -16.52
C GLY A 389 -14.95 -3.54 -15.53
N ALA A 390 -14.69 -3.65 -14.23
CA ALA A 390 -15.63 -3.35 -13.16
C ALA A 390 -15.79 -1.84 -12.85
N GLY A 391 -15.09 -0.97 -13.59
CA GLY A 391 -15.26 0.49 -13.49
C GLY A 391 -14.20 1.21 -12.66
N VAL A 392 -13.10 0.55 -12.26
CA VAL A 392 -11.99 1.20 -11.56
C VAL A 392 -11.15 2.03 -12.55
N PRO A 393 -11.09 3.37 -12.43
CA PRO A 393 -10.39 4.22 -13.39
C PRO A 393 -8.88 4.20 -13.19
N ASP A 394 -8.12 4.58 -14.22
CA ASP A 394 -6.64 4.68 -14.18
C ASP A 394 -6.11 5.67 -13.12
N ALA A 395 -6.98 6.50 -12.56
CA ALA A 395 -6.68 7.31 -11.39
C ALA A 395 -6.36 6.47 -10.13
N VAL A 396 -6.74 5.18 -10.10
CA VAL A 396 -6.17 4.20 -9.19
C VAL A 396 -5.05 3.49 -9.95
N SER A 397 -3.82 3.66 -9.49
CA SER A 397 -2.62 3.12 -10.14
C SER A 397 -2.56 1.59 -10.06
N ASP A 398 -1.80 0.96 -10.97
CA ASP A 398 -1.67 -0.51 -10.96
C ASP A 398 -0.98 -1.02 -9.69
N VAL A 399 -0.06 -0.23 -9.11
CA VAL A 399 0.59 -0.52 -7.83
C VAL A 399 -0.41 -0.56 -6.68
N GLU A 400 -1.40 0.33 -6.69
CA GLU A 400 -2.46 0.36 -5.68
C GLU A 400 -3.39 -0.84 -5.80
N LEU A 401 -3.70 -1.26 -7.03
CA LEU A 401 -4.43 -2.50 -7.26
C LEU A 401 -3.61 -3.71 -6.83
N GLU A 402 -2.30 -3.71 -7.11
CA GLU A 402 -1.41 -4.78 -6.70
C GLU A 402 -1.30 -4.95 -5.18
N TRP A 403 -1.35 -3.86 -4.40
CA TRP A 403 -1.46 -3.95 -2.95
C TRP A 403 -2.71 -4.72 -2.51
N LEU A 404 -3.86 -4.48 -3.15
CA LEU A 404 -5.08 -5.21 -2.89
C LEU A 404 -4.93 -6.68 -3.25
N ARG A 405 -4.27 -7.00 -4.38
CA ARG A 405 -3.97 -8.38 -4.79
C ARG A 405 -3.11 -9.13 -3.77
N PHE A 406 -2.10 -8.47 -3.18
CA PHE A 406 -1.28 -9.10 -2.15
C PHE A 406 -2.06 -9.48 -0.89
N LYS A 407 -3.12 -8.72 -0.55
CA LYS A 407 -4.03 -9.04 0.56
C LYS A 407 -5.14 -10.01 0.16
N GLY A 408 -5.70 -9.86 -1.04
CA GLY A 408 -6.70 -10.72 -1.66
C GLY A 408 -6.06 -11.64 -2.70
N GLN A 409 -5.33 -12.65 -2.22
CA GLN A 409 -4.50 -13.53 -3.06
C GLN A 409 -5.31 -14.40 -4.05
N ASP A 410 -6.57 -14.65 -3.70
CA ASP A 410 -7.55 -15.39 -4.47
C ASP A 410 -8.87 -14.60 -4.49
N ARG A 411 -9.81 -15.03 -5.35
CA ARG A 411 -11.08 -14.34 -5.55
C ARG A 411 -11.91 -14.20 -4.26
N GLU A 412 -11.95 -15.22 -3.41
CA GLU A 412 -12.74 -15.21 -2.17
C GLU A 412 -12.17 -14.22 -1.17
N ARG A 413 -10.85 -14.28 -0.94
CA ARG A 413 -10.16 -13.35 -0.03
C ARG A 413 -10.25 -11.91 -0.52
N PHE A 414 -10.19 -11.69 -1.83
CA PHE A 414 -10.30 -10.36 -2.40
C PHE A 414 -11.72 -9.79 -2.29
N VAL A 415 -12.75 -10.59 -2.56
CA VAL A 415 -14.14 -10.19 -2.35
C VAL A 415 -14.41 -9.90 -0.88
N MET A 416 -13.89 -10.72 0.03
CA MET A 416 -14.01 -10.49 1.47
C MET A 416 -13.30 -9.22 1.94
N LEU A 417 -12.13 -8.93 1.37
CA LEU A 417 -11.40 -7.68 1.60
C LEU A 417 -12.29 -6.50 1.21
N LEU A 418 -12.78 -6.45 -0.03
CA LEU A 418 -13.65 -5.36 -0.50
C LEU A 418 -15.01 -5.31 0.20
N SER A 419 -15.46 -6.42 0.78
CA SER A 419 -16.73 -6.44 1.49
C SER A 419 -16.64 -5.80 2.88
N GLY A 420 -15.43 -5.63 3.43
CA GLY A 420 -15.24 -5.09 4.77
C GLY A 420 -15.96 -5.92 5.84
N GLU A 421 -16.08 -5.40 7.06
CA GLU A 421 -16.82 -6.06 8.14
C GLU A 421 -18.33 -5.91 7.98
N LEU A 422 -19.07 -7.00 8.22
CA LEU A 422 -20.53 -6.96 8.30
C LEU A 422 -20.93 -6.49 9.70
N SER A 423 -21.78 -5.46 9.81
CA SER A 423 -22.25 -5.02 11.12
C SER A 423 -23.04 -6.14 11.81
N THR A 424 -22.92 -6.22 13.14
CA THR A 424 -23.58 -7.28 13.94
C THR A 424 -25.09 -7.33 13.73
N LYS A 425 -25.72 -6.17 13.48
CA LYS A 425 -27.14 -6.06 13.14
C LYS A 425 -27.47 -6.73 11.80
N ARG A 426 -26.67 -6.46 10.76
CA ARG A 426 -26.86 -7.05 9.43
C ARG A 426 -26.56 -8.54 9.45
N GLU A 427 -25.54 -8.98 10.18
CA GLU A 427 -25.23 -10.41 10.32
C GLU A 427 -26.39 -11.16 11.00
N ALA A 428 -26.92 -10.62 12.11
CA ALA A 428 -28.06 -11.21 12.82
C ALA A 428 -29.30 -11.33 11.91
N LEU A 429 -29.53 -10.32 11.06
CA LEU A 429 -30.61 -10.31 10.09
C LEU A 429 -30.44 -11.42 9.02
N VAL A 430 -29.23 -11.54 8.46
CA VAL A 430 -28.90 -12.59 7.47
C VAL A 430 -29.02 -13.98 8.11
N ARG A 431 -28.60 -14.14 9.37
CA ARG A 431 -28.75 -15.38 10.14
C ARG A 431 -30.22 -15.74 10.36
N GLN A 432 -31.02 -14.77 10.80
CA GLN A 432 -32.45 -14.96 11.00
C GLN A 432 -33.15 -15.41 9.71
N LEU A 433 -32.81 -14.79 8.58
CA LEU A 433 -33.35 -15.19 7.28
C LEU A 433 -32.94 -16.64 6.92
N PHE A 434 -31.67 -17.00 7.10
CA PHE A 434 -31.21 -18.35 6.82
C PHE A 434 -31.93 -19.40 7.69
N ASP A 435 -32.13 -19.11 8.97
CA ASP A 435 -32.87 -19.98 9.89
C ASP A 435 -34.36 -20.12 9.51
N GLN A 436 -34.98 -19.07 8.96
CA GLN A 436 -36.34 -19.14 8.44
C GLN A 436 -36.43 -19.98 7.17
N LEU A 437 -35.47 -19.84 6.25
CA LEU A 437 -35.38 -20.66 5.04
C LEU A 437 -35.26 -22.16 5.36
N LYS A 438 -34.58 -22.50 6.47
CA LYS A 438 -34.56 -23.87 7.03
C LYS A 438 -35.92 -24.31 7.57
N LYS A 439 -36.59 -23.49 8.38
CA LYS A 439 -37.84 -23.87 9.07
C LYS A 439 -39.01 -24.15 8.13
N ASN A 440 -39.01 -23.55 6.94
CA ASN A 440 -40.05 -23.82 5.95
C ASN A 440 -39.92 -25.24 5.34
N VAL A 441 -38.85 -26.01 5.62
CA VAL A 441 -38.76 -27.45 5.30
C VAL A 441 -39.84 -28.17 6.13
N GLY A 442 -40.93 -28.56 5.46
CA GLY A 442 -41.98 -29.38 6.08
C GLY A 442 -41.35 -30.57 6.78
N GLU A 443 -41.86 -30.84 7.99
CA GLU A 443 -41.43 -31.87 8.96
C GLU A 443 -40.23 -32.71 8.49
N ILE A 444 -39.02 -32.43 9.01
CA ILE A 444 -38.05 -33.43 9.52
C ILE A 444 -36.70 -32.74 9.88
N THR A 445 -36.22 -33.12 11.07
CA THR A 445 -34.89 -32.94 11.72
C THR A 445 -34.30 -31.52 11.87
N GLN A 446 -34.27 -31.05 13.14
CA GLN A 446 -33.47 -29.94 13.68
C GLN A 446 -31.94 -30.02 13.43
N LYS A 447 -31.45 -30.96 12.61
CA LYS A 447 -30.03 -31.23 12.36
C LYS A 447 -29.54 -30.86 10.96
N GLN A 448 -30.39 -30.42 10.03
CA GLN A 448 -29.90 -29.98 8.72
C GLN A 448 -29.27 -28.58 8.81
N GLU A 449 -27.95 -28.52 8.58
CA GLU A 449 -27.16 -27.29 8.61
C GLU A 449 -27.26 -26.48 7.29
N THR A 450 -27.85 -27.06 6.24
CA THR A 450 -27.92 -26.52 4.87
C THR A 450 -29.35 -26.31 4.37
N VAL A 451 -29.52 -25.58 3.26
CA VAL A 451 -30.81 -25.34 2.57
C VAL A 451 -30.65 -25.61 1.06
N GLU A 452 -31.65 -26.16 0.38
CA GLU A 452 -31.59 -26.36 -1.08
C GLU A 452 -31.53 -25.01 -1.84
N LEU A 453 -30.58 -24.87 -2.76
CA LEU A 453 -30.35 -23.65 -3.54
C LEU A 453 -31.56 -23.24 -4.38
N GLU A 454 -32.13 -24.16 -5.16
CA GLU A 454 -33.29 -23.87 -6.01
C GLU A 454 -34.50 -23.41 -5.18
N ARG A 455 -34.60 -23.87 -3.93
CA ARG A 455 -35.61 -23.39 -3.00
C ARG A 455 -35.36 -21.95 -2.58
N VAL A 456 -34.11 -21.60 -2.23
CA VAL A 456 -33.75 -20.21 -1.89
C VAL A 456 -34.09 -19.29 -3.06
N LEU A 457 -33.75 -19.69 -4.29
CA LEU A 457 -34.06 -18.92 -5.50
C LEU A 457 -35.57 -18.81 -5.77
N ALA A 458 -36.33 -19.87 -5.53
CA ALA A 458 -37.80 -19.86 -5.71
C ALA A 458 -38.51 -18.96 -4.68
N LEU A 459 -37.98 -18.85 -3.47
CA LEU A 459 -38.51 -17.97 -2.41
C LEU A 459 -38.03 -16.51 -2.55
N PHE A 460 -37.06 -16.27 -3.43
CA PHE A 460 -36.48 -14.96 -3.66
C PHE A 460 -37.24 -14.21 -4.77
N HIS A 461 -37.90 -13.13 -4.34
CA HIS A 461 -38.77 -12.26 -5.13
C HIS A 461 -38.24 -10.83 -5.15
N PRO A 462 -37.09 -10.56 -5.82
CA PRO A 462 -36.48 -9.24 -5.88
C PRO A 462 -37.43 -8.19 -6.49
N GLU A 463 -38.38 -8.61 -7.34
CA GLU A 463 -39.44 -7.77 -7.92
C GLU A 463 -40.37 -7.12 -6.88
N LYS A 464 -40.36 -7.59 -5.61
CA LYS A 464 -41.16 -7.00 -4.51
C LYS A 464 -40.48 -5.81 -3.83
N VAL A 465 -39.24 -5.52 -4.19
CA VAL A 465 -38.52 -4.31 -3.77
C VAL A 465 -38.70 -3.26 -4.87
N GLU A 466 -38.88 -1.99 -4.50
CA GLU A 466 -39.14 -0.90 -5.47
C GLU A 466 -38.15 -0.93 -6.64
N ASP A 467 -38.65 -0.77 -7.88
CA ASP A 467 -37.93 -1.00 -9.14
C ASP A 467 -36.56 -0.28 -9.24
N ALA A 468 -36.36 0.80 -8.49
CA ALA A 468 -35.09 1.55 -8.45
C ALA A 468 -33.99 0.93 -7.56
N LEU A 469 -34.32 0.02 -6.65
CA LEU A 469 -33.41 -0.43 -5.59
C LEU A 469 -32.71 -1.76 -5.86
N MET A 470 -33.38 -2.67 -6.59
CA MET A 470 -32.81 -3.98 -6.93
C MET A 470 -32.40 -4.08 -8.40
N GLY A 471 -32.98 -3.35 -9.35
CA GLY A 471 -32.68 -3.57 -10.77
C GLY A 471 -33.28 -4.89 -11.29
N ASP A 472 -32.65 -5.53 -12.28
CA ASP A 472 -33.20 -6.70 -12.98
C ASP A 472 -33.27 -7.96 -12.10
N ALA A 473 -34.50 -8.46 -11.89
CA ALA A 473 -34.80 -9.64 -11.08
C ALA A 473 -34.12 -10.92 -11.59
N ASP A 474 -34.04 -11.09 -12.91
CA ASP A 474 -33.44 -12.30 -13.51
C ASP A 474 -31.92 -12.32 -13.32
N ASP A 475 -31.30 -11.14 -13.40
CA ASP A 475 -29.88 -10.94 -13.14
C ASP A 475 -29.52 -11.27 -11.68
N TRP A 476 -30.32 -10.83 -10.70
CA TRP A 476 -30.12 -11.24 -9.30
C TRP A 476 -30.18 -12.75 -9.11
N ARG A 477 -31.22 -13.40 -9.65
CA ARG A 477 -31.36 -14.85 -9.54
C ARG A 477 -30.20 -15.57 -10.22
N PHE A 478 -29.75 -15.08 -11.37
CA PHE A 478 -28.58 -15.61 -12.07
C PHE A 478 -27.31 -15.49 -11.21
N VAL A 479 -26.98 -14.29 -10.74
CA VAL A 479 -25.77 -14.05 -9.93
C VAL A 479 -25.81 -14.85 -8.63
N MET A 480 -26.96 -14.88 -7.93
CA MET A 480 -27.14 -15.72 -6.74
C MET A 480 -26.91 -17.20 -7.05
N ARG A 481 -27.51 -17.72 -8.13
CA ARG A 481 -27.31 -19.12 -8.53
C ARG A 481 -25.84 -19.43 -8.81
N GLN A 482 -25.13 -18.55 -9.50
CA GLN A 482 -23.71 -18.75 -9.78
C GLN A 482 -22.87 -18.69 -8.50
N CYS A 483 -23.02 -17.66 -7.67
CA CYS A 483 -22.25 -17.54 -6.42
C CYS A 483 -22.52 -18.68 -5.43
N PHE A 484 -23.73 -19.25 -5.42
CA PHE A 484 -24.09 -20.35 -4.53
C PHE A 484 -23.83 -21.74 -5.11
N GLY A 485 -23.79 -21.87 -6.43
CA GLY A 485 -23.74 -23.15 -7.16
C GLY A 485 -22.33 -23.60 -7.57
N GLU A 486 -21.29 -22.84 -7.24
CA GLU A 486 -19.91 -23.08 -7.73
C GLU A 486 -19.32 -24.46 -7.43
N ASN A 487 -19.82 -25.16 -6.40
CA ASN A 487 -19.35 -26.50 -6.05
C ASN A 487 -20.18 -27.65 -6.62
N ALA A 488 -21.08 -27.39 -7.59
CA ALA A 488 -22.10 -28.33 -8.07
C ALA A 488 -23.01 -28.89 -6.95
N SER A 489 -22.93 -28.32 -5.74
CA SER A 489 -23.78 -28.66 -4.61
C SER A 489 -25.12 -27.98 -4.77
N THR A 490 -26.20 -28.76 -4.69
CA THR A 490 -27.56 -28.24 -4.61
C THR A 490 -27.91 -27.76 -3.19
N MET A 491 -27.01 -27.96 -2.22
CA MET A 491 -27.17 -27.62 -0.82
C MET A 491 -26.27 -26.43 -0.44
N LEU A 492 -26.89 -25.39 0.11
CA LEU A 492 -26.28 -24.13 0.52
C LEU A 492 -26.02 -24.11 2.03
N SER A 493 -24.78 -23.82 2.43
CA SER A 493 -24.41 -23.59 3.83
C SER A 493 -24.66 -22.14 4.26
N TYR A 494 -24.68 -21.89 5.57
CA TYR A 494 -24.77 -20.52 6.09
C TYR A 494 -23.59 -19.65 5.68
N ASP A 495 -22.37 -20.21 5.62
CA ASP A 495 -21.17 -19.44 5.27
C ASP A 495 -21.22 -18.93 3.83
N CYS A 496 -21.67 -19.77 2.88
CA CYS A 496 -21.88 -19.35 1.49
C CYS A 496 -22.99 -18.30 1.37
N PHE A 497 -24.07 -18.46 2.12
CA PHE A 497 -25.17 -17.48 2.18
C PHE A 497 -24.70 -16.14 2.76
N LEU A 498 -23.95 -16.18 3.86
CA LEU A 498 -23.38 -15.02 4.54
C LEU A 498 -22.37 -14.29 3.65
N TYR A 499 -21.51 -15.03 2.95
CA TYR A 499 -20.54 -14.48 1.99
C TYR A 499 -21.22 -13.61 0.94
N PHE A 500 -22.26 -14.11 0.27
CA PHE A 500 -23.01 -13.35 -0.73
C PHE A 500 -23.66 -12.09 -0.14
N TRP A 501 -24.36 -12.22 0.99
CA TRP A 501 -25.04 -11.08 1.60
C TRP A 501 -24.10 -10.06 2.22
N ARG A 502 -22.90 -10.48 2.63
CA ARG A 502 -21.81 -9.59 3.03
C ARG A 502 -21.32 -8.75 1.85
N ALA A 503 -21.13 -9.38 0.68
CA ALA A 503 -20.77 -8.68 -0.55
C ALA A 503 -21.84 -7.68 -1.01
N VAL A 504 -23.13 -8.04 -0.93
CA VAL A 504 -24.25 -7.12 -1.21
C VAL A 504 -24.32 -5.99 -0.19
N SER A 505 -24.13 -6.31 1.10
CA SER A 505 -24.11 -5.31 2.19
C SER A 505 -23.06 -4.23 1.95
N ALA A 506 -21.89 -4.60 1.44
CA ALA A 506 -20.82 -3.67 1.13
C ALA A 506 -21.14 -2.71 -0.02
N ALA A 507 -22.14 -2.99 -0.85
CA ALA A 507 -22.68 -2.07 -1.84
C ALA A 507 -23.82 -1.19 -1.30
N CYS A 508 -24.33 -1.47 -0.09
CA CYS A 508 -25.47 -0.80 0.52
C CYS A 508 -25.07 0.04 1.75
N ASN A 509 -25.05 1.37 1.59
CA ASN A 509 -24.66 2.28 2.67
C ASN A 509 -25.74 2.45 3.77
N ASP A 510 -26.99 2.07 3.50
CA ASP A 510 -28.11 2.29 4.41
C ASP A 510 -28.63 0.96 5.00
N ASP A 511 -28.68 0.88 6.33
CA ASP A 511 -29.18 -0.29 7.07
C ASP A 511 -30.67 -0.57 6.82
N SER A 512 -31.48 0.48 6.64
CA SER A 512 -32.91 0.36 6.35
C SER A 512 -33.15 -0.21 4.96
N ILE A 513 -32.37 0.22 3.97
CA ILE A 513 -32.42 -0.32 2.60
C ILE A 513 -31.99 -1.78 2.61
N PHE A 514 -30.88 -2.12 3.25
CA PHE A 514 -30.41 -3.51 3.34
C PHE A 514 -31.47 -4.41 4.01
N THR A 515 -32.08 -3.93 5.10
CA THR A 515 -33.14 -4.66 5.80
C THR A 515 -34.36 -4.86 4.92
N MET A 516 -34.80 -3.80 4.23
CA MET A 516 -35.95 -3.86 3.33
C MET A 516 -35.72 -4.82 2.16
N ILE A 517 -34.53 -4.83 1.56
CA ILE A 517 -34.15 -5.75 0.49
C ILE A 517 -34.36 -7.19 0.97
N LEU A 518 -33.77 -7.56 2.11
CA LEU A 518 -33.89 -8.91 2.64
C LEU A 518 -35.35 -9.27 3.00
N TRP A 519 -36.06 -8.37 3.67
CA TRP A 519 -37.41 -8.64 4.19
C TRP A 519 -38.45 -8.76 3.08
N ARG A 520 -38.44 -7.86 2.10
CA ARG A 520 -39.41 -7.87 1.01
C ARG A 520 -39.08 -8.97 0.00
N SER A 521 -37.81 -9.17 -0.34
CA SER A 521 -37.43 -10.18 -1.33
C SER A 521 -37.75 -11.60 -0.87
N PHE A 522 -37.66 -11.89 0.43
CA PHE A 522 -38.01 -13.21 0.99
C PHE A 522 -39.38 -13.27 1.69
N ASN A 523 -40.17 -12.19 1.64
CA ASN A 523 -41.48 -12.08 2.29
C ASN A 523 -41.46 -12.41 3.80
N MET A 524 -40.43 -11.94 4.52
CA MET A 524 -40.28 -12.18 5.96
C MET A 524 -41.35 -11.49 6.83
N HIS A 525 -42.21 -10.65 6.24
CA HIS A 525 -43.35 -10.01 6.90
C HIS A 525 -44.53 -10.97 7.17
N SER A 526 -44.55 -12.14 6.51
CA SER A 526 -45.73 -13.01 6.43
C SER A 526 -45.79 -14.11 7.49
N SER A 527 -44.74 -14.30 8.30
CA SER A 527 -44.71 -15.32 9.34
C SER A 527 -45.14 -14.73 10.68
N ARG A 528 -46.45 -14.69 10.92
CA ARG A 528 -47.05 -14.62 12.24
C ARG A 528 -47.85 -15.87 12.50
#